data_AF-A0A2V6V1J7-F1
#
_entry.id   AF-A0A2V6V1J7-F1
#
_cell.length_a   1.000
_cell.length_b   1.000
_cell.length_c   1.000
_cell.angle_alpha   90.00
_cell.angle_beta   90.00
_cell.angle_gamma   90.00
#
_symmetry.space_group_name_H-M   'P 1'
#
loop_
_entity.id
_entity.type
_entity.pdbx_description
1 polymer ?
#
loop_
_entity_poly.entity_id
_entity_poly.type
_entity_poly.pdbx_seq_one_letter_code
_entity_poly.pdbx_strand_id
1 'polypeptide(L)'
;MADIVARATGTPVRDFARLVLARGEWQGRQVVPADWVAESLRPHIATGDGLGYGYQWWTGTVDWEGKKLAWSAGFGNEVSGCSSCPSSI
;
A
#
# COMPACT_ATOMS: atom_id res chain seq x y z
N MET A 1 -2.36 -2.00 16.42
CA MET A 1 -1.44 -2.02 15.28
C MET A 1 -1.88 -3.15 14.37
N ALA A 2 -2.80 -2.84 13.46
CA ALA A 2 -3.33 -3.78 12.48
C ALA A 2 -3.35 -3.00 11.17
N ASP A 3 -2.23 -3.04 10.47
CA ASP A 3 -2.07 -2.37 9.18
C ASP A 3 -2.44 -3.37 8.10
N ILE A 4 -3.67 -3.25 7.60
CA ILE A 4 -4.09 -4.00 6.42
C ILE A 4 -3.53 -3.25 5.20
N VAL A 5 -2.43 -3.75 4.66
CA VAL A 5 -1.99 -3.39 3.30
C VAL A 5 -2.81 -4.24 2.33
N ALA A 6 -3.53 -3.57 1.42
CA ALA A 6 -4.43 -4.23 0.49
C ALA A 6 -3.72 -5.30 -0.37
N ARG A 7 -4.47 -6.34 -0.70
CA ARG A 7 -4.00 -7.56 -1.38
C ARG A 7 -3.49 -7.23 -2.79
N ALA A 8 -2.18 -7.24 -2.99
CA ALA A 8 -1.53 -6.95 -4.27
C ALA A 8 -1.67 -8.11 -5.28
N THR A 9 -2.13 -7.82 -6.50
CA THR A 9 -2.20 -8.75 -7.63
C THR A 9 -0.98 -8.59 -8.53
N GLY A 10 0.04 -9.43 -8.34
CA GLY A 10 1.30 -9.41 -9.09
C GLY A 10 2.49 -9.71 -8.16
N THR A 11 3.45 -10.53 -8.61
CA THR A 11 4.61 -10.93 -7.78
C THR A 11 5.42 -9.73 -7.26
N PRO A 12 5.76 -8.70 -8.07
CA PRO A 12 6.55 -7.56 -7.58
C PRO A 12 5.80 -6.73 -6.54
N VAL A 13 4.51 -6.46 -6.78
CA VAL A 13 3.67 -5.65 -5.88
C VAL A 13 3.43 -6.38 -4.55
N ARG A 14 3.28 -7.71 -4.60
CA ARG A 14 3.17 -8.56 -3.40
C ARG A 14 4.44 -8.56 -2.57
N ASP A 15 5.60 -8.64 -3.20
CA ASP A 15 6.87 -8.64 -2.49
C ASP A 15 7.19 -7.26 -1.91
N PHE A 16 6.81 -6.18 -2.60
CA PHE A 16 6.83 -4.82 -2.03
C PHE A 16 5.89 -4.66 -0.83
N ALA A 17 4.66 -5.16 -0.92
CA ALA A 17 3.73 -5.15 0.20
C ALA A 17 4.28 -5.93 1.42
N ARG A 18 4.92 -7.08 1.19
CA ARG A 18 5.61 -7.84 2.25
C ARG A 18 6.76 -7.08 2.88
N LEU A 19 7.56 -6.38 2.07
CA LEU A 19 8.65 -5.54 2.57
C LEU A 19 8.11 -4.45 3.50
N VAL A 20 7.01 -3.77 3.12
CA VAL A 20 6.36 -2.74 3.94
C VAL A 20 5.80 -3.34 5.23
N LEU A 21 5.12 -4.49 5.16
CA LEU A 21 4.61 -5.21 6.33
C LEU A 21 5.75 -5.66 7.28
N ALA A 22 6.90 -6.02 6.71
CA ALA A 22 8.12 -6.36 7.45
C ALA A 22 8.94 -5.12 7.87
N ARG A 23 8.35 -3.91 7.84
CA ARG A 23 9.00 -2.64 8.21
C ARG A 23 10.33 -2.39 7.49
N GLY A 24 10.39 -2.76 6.21
CA GLY A 24 11.56 -2.59 5.36
C GLY A 24 12.64 -3.66 5.52
N GLU A 25 12.38 -4.72 6.31
CA GLU A 25 13.25 -5.87 6.41
C GLU A 25 12.96 -6.89 5.30
N TRP A 26 14.01 -7.35 4.64
CA TRP A 26 13.95 -8.44 3.67
C TRP A 26 14.99 -9.49 4.02
N GLN A 27 14.53 -10.70 4.33
CA GLN A 27 15.40 -11.85 4.64
C GLN A 27 16.44 -11.54 5.73
N GLY A 28 16.04 -10.87 6.83
CA GLY A 28 16.95 -10.52 7.92
C GLY A 28 17.84 -9.30 7.66
N ARG A 29 17.70 -8.62 6.52
CA ARG A 29 18.44 -7.41 6.18
C ARG A 29 17.51 -6.21 6.08
N GLN A 30 17.86 -5.11 6.75
CA GLN A 30 17.18 -3.84 6.58
C GLN A 30 17.49 -3.27 5.19
N VAL A 31 16.50 -3.26 4.29
CA VAL A 31 16.64 -2.69 2.94
C VAL A 31 16.11 -1.26 2.91
N VAL A 32 15.04 -0.98 3.65
CA VAL A 32 14.43 0.35 3.79
C VAL A 32 14.37 0.68 5.28
N PRO A 33 14.82 1.85 5.76
CA PRO A 33 14.77 2.17 7.20
C PRO A 33 13.36 2.03 7.78
N ALA A 34 13.23 1.38 8.93
CA ALA A 34 11.92 1.17 9.56
C ALA A 34 11.19 2.49 9.86
N ASP A 35 11.93 3.52 10.26
CA ASP A 35 11.39 4.86 10.51
C ASP A 35 10.86 5.51 9.23
N TRP A 36 11.51 5.27 8.09
CA TRP A 36 11.02 5.76 6.80
C TRP A 36 9.72 5.06 6.39
N VAL A 37 9.59 3.76 6.64
CA VAL A 37 8.35 3.03 6.38
C VAL A 37 7.22 3.58 7.25
N ALA A 38 7.48 3.80 8.54
CA ALA A 38 6.50 4.38 9.45
C ALA A 38 6.08 5.80 9.03
N GLU A 39 7.03 6.64 8.67
CA GLU A 39 6.75 8.02 8.26
C GLU A 39 6.03 8.08 6.91
N SER A 40 6.29 7.12 6.01
CA SER A 40 5.63 7.04 4.71
C SER A 40 4.16 6.65 4.82
N LEU A 41 3.82 5.78 5.78
CA LEU A 41 2.45 5.34 6.08
C LEU A 41 1.69 6.33 6.97
N ARG A 42 2.37 7.34 7.53
CA ARG A 42 1.72 8.36 8.34
C ARG A 42 0.89 9.27 7.43
N PRO A 43 -0.38 9.56 7.78
CA PRO A 43 -1.15 10.58 7.08
C PRO A 43 -0.52 11.95 7.30
N HIS A 44 -0.05 12.57 6.22
CA HIS A 44 0.50 13.93 6.20
C HIS A 44 -0.55 14.95 5.79
N ILE A 45 -1.50 14.55 4.93
CA ILE A 45 -2.57 15.40 4.42
C ILE A 45 -3.90 14.74 4.77
N ALA A 46 -4.81 15.48 5.40
CA ALA A 46 -6.20 15.06 5.53
C ALA A 46 -6.96 15.52 4.27
N THR A 47 -7.63 14.60 3.57
CA THR A 47 -8.36 14.93 2.33
C THR A 47 -9.80 15.39 2.59
N GLY A 48 -10.23 15.43 3.86
CA GLY A 48 -11.53 15.99 4.28
C GLY A 48 -12.71 15.02 4.17
N ASP A 49 -12.52 13.87 3.52
CA ASP A 49 -13.48 12.78 3.32
C ASP A 49 -13.28 11.60 4.30
N GLY A 50 -12.50 11.81 5.35
CA GLY A 50 -12.13 10.76 6.31
C GLY A 50 -10.94 9.90 5.86
N LEU A 51 -10.35 10.22 4.70
CA LEU A 51 -9.08 9.65 4.26
C LEU A 51 -7.91 10.59 4.61
N GLY A 52 -6.75 9.97 4.78
CA GLY A 52 -5.47 10.66 4.90
C GLY A 52 -4.56 10.23 3.74
N TYR A 53 -3.65 11.10 3.37
CA TYR A 53 -2.64 10.83 2.35
C TYR A 53 -1.25 10.94 2.97
N GLY A 54 -0.50 9.84 2.90
CA GLY A 54 0.92 9.77 3.25
C GLY A 54 1.80 9.90 2.01
N TYR A 55 3.04 9.42 2.08
CA TYR A 55 3.93 9.45 0.91
C TYR A 55 3.54 8.36 -0.10
N GLN A 56 2.69 8.73 -1.06
CA GLN A 56 2.12 7.83 -2.09
C GLN A 56 1.13 6.78 -1.55
N TRP A 57 0.69 6.93 -0.30
CA TRP A 57 -0.27 6.02 0.35
C TRP A 57 -1.57 6.75 0.66
N TRP A 58 -2.69 6.15 0.28
CA TRP A 58 -3.99 6.46 0.86
C TRP A 58 -4.13 5.71 2.17
N THR A 59 -4.60 6.40 3.20
CA THR A 59 -4.76 5.88 4.55
C THR A 59 -6.18 6.15 5.01
N GLY A 60 -6.71 5.25 5.82
CA GLY A 60 -8.05 5.41 6.37
C GLY A 60 -8.27 4.51 7.55
N THR A 61 -9.43 4.67 8.18
CA THR A 61 -9.87 3.78 9.26
C THR A 61 -11.19 3.13 8.86
N VAL A 62 -11.31 1.82 9.06
CA VAL A 62 -12.55 1.08 8.87
C VAL A 62 -13.00 0.50 10.20
N ASP A 63 -14.30 0.56 10.48
CA ASP A 63 -14.90 -0.14 11.60
C ASP A 63 -15.20 -1.59 11.18
N TRP A 64 -14.51 -2.56 11.80
CA TRP A 64 -14.69 -4.00 11.57
C TRP A 64 -14.93 -4.70 12.91
N GLU A 65 -16.08 -5.36 13.08
CA GLU A 65 -16.45 -6.07 14.32
C GLU A 65 -16.29 -5.22 15.60
N GLY A 66 -16.66 -3.94 15.52
CA GLY A 66 -16.52 -2.99 16.63
C GLY A 66 -15.08 -2.52 16.91
N LYS A 67 -14.11 -2.89 16.06
CA LYS A 67 -12.72 -2.43 16.11
C LYS A 67 -12.44 -1.46 14.98
N LYS A 68 -11.77 -0.35 15.30
CA LYS A 68 -11.21 0.56 14.30
C LYS A 68 -9.88 0.01 13.79
N LEU A 69 -9.85 -0.38 12.52
CA LEU A 69 -8.67 -0.88 11.84
C LEU A 69 -8.11 0.18 10.90
N ALA A 70 -6.81 0.46 11.03
CA ALA A 70 -6.11 1.31 10.08
C ALA A 70 -5.83 0.51 8.80
N TRP A 71 -6.00 1.15 7.65
CA TRP A 71 -5.64 0.56 6.38
C TRP A 71 -4.81 1.54 5.57
N SER A 72 -3.94 1.00 4.72
CA SER A 72 -3.14 1.77 3.79
C SER A 72 -3.15 1.11 2.41
N ALA A 73 -3.36 1.90 1.37
CA ALA A 73 -3.38 1.45 -0.01
C ALA A 73 -2.55 2.39 -0.91
N GLY A 74 -1.63 1.82 -1.67
CA GLY A 74 -0.95 2.49 -2.76
C GLY A 74 -1.57 2.05 -4.08
N PHE A 75 -1.95 3.00 -4.93
CA PHE A 75 -2.38 2.70 -6.30
C PHE A 75 -1.20 2.95 -7.24
N GLY A 76 -0.70 1.89 -7.86
CA GLY A 76 0.27 2.02 -8.95
C GLY A 76 -0.45 2.40 -10.24
N ASN A 77 0.11 3.35 -11.00
CA ASN A 77 -0.42 3.75 -12.31
C ASN A 77 0.04 2.76 -13.41
N GLU A 78 -0.15 1.46 -13.21
CA GLU A 78 0.18 0.52 -14.29
C GLU A 78 -0.82 0.71 -15.44
N VAL A 79 -0.35 1.29 -16.55
CA VAL A 79 -1.06 1.19 -17.83
C VAL A 79 -0.81 -0.24 -18.31
N SER A 80 -1.71 -1.17 -17.97
CA SER A 80 -1.67 -2.51 -18.55
C SER A 80 -2.03 -2.37 -20.04
N GLY A 81 -1.04 -2.18 -20.89
CA GLY A 81 -1.22 -2.33 -22.33
C GLY A 81 -1.71 -3.75 -22.61
N CYS A 82 -2.94 -3.88 -23.11
CA CYS A 82 -3.50 -5.16 -23.52
C CYS A 82 -2.70 -5.67 -24.72
N SER A 83 -1.73 -6.57 -24.50
CA SER A 83 -0.87 -7.12 -25.56
C SER A 83 -1.57 -8.20 -26.41
N SER A 84 -2.88 -8.39 -26.25
CA SER A 84 -3.64 -9.45 -26.93
C SER A 84 -5.03 -9.01 -27.41
N CYS A 85 -5.17 -7.77 -27.89
CA CYS A 85 -6.29 -7.46 -28.78
C CYS A 85 -5.89 -7.88 -30.20
N PRO A 86 -6.49 -8.93 -30.81
CA PRO A 86 -6.33 -9.14 -32.24
C PRO A 86 -6.95 -7.94 -32.95
N SER A 87 -6.11 -7.19 -33.65
CA SER A 87 -6.51 -6.16 -34.59
C SER A 87 -7.40 -6.81 -35.66
N SER A 88 -8.71 -6.61 -35.54
CA SER A 88 -9.67 -6.96 -36.58
C SER A 88 -9.97 -5.70 -37.36
N ILE A 89 -9.66 -5.75 -38.66
CA ILE A 89 -10.21 -4.91 -39.73
C ILE A 89 -11.74 -4.90 -39.66
#